data_AF-A0AAE4V8F4-F1
#
_entry.id   AF-A0AAE4V8F4-F1
#
_cell.length_a   1.000
_cell.length_b   1.000
_cell.length_c   1.000
_cell.angle_alpha   90.00
_cell.angle_beta   90.00
_cell.angle_gamma   90.00
#
_symmetry.space_group_name_H-M   'P 1'
#
loop_
_entity.id
_entity.type
_entity.pdbx_description
1 polymer ?
#
loop_
_entity_poly.entity_id
_entity_poly.type
_entity_poly.pdbx_seq_one_letter_code
_entity_poly.pdbx_strand_id
1 'polypeptide(L)'
;MLLTLGPVNLTVECVTDLELQALKGLGVVRSVTVARNLSLLSILQIAISQQVTAARNVALQGKYQINSTASVTAQRALSLGKLNDIDLAQTLTVAQTLGLSRVANLDTLQSLTAVRSLGFDRLATLTPAQTLTANRANTLDRLAQIALSTAISATRTTTLGFPPTGLPAPAQFTTPGAYTYNFPRNCQFVDRIVLGGGGGGGGASFAFTPAQGGDAGAFAWDTLQRGVDFSYTETAITGTVGAGGSAGTAAGSGGNGGNSTATINGNTITGTGGTGRGGSGTQNGDAVTSGNANSGKDVSLNSQTYAGGATSTGTTANVPGAGGRGGNAFSNGNAGARGQVWFYAYQ
;
A
#
# COMPACT_ATOMS: atom_id res chain seq x y z
N MET A 1 -42.65 -36.07 -41.24
CA MET A 1 -43.01 -36.04 -39.82
C MET A 1 -43.34 -34.59 -39.47
N LEU A 2 -44.62 -34.26 -39.30
CA LEU A 2 -45.10 -32.90 -39.09
C LEU A 2 -44.89 -32.52 -37.63
N LEU A 3 -43.99 -31.57 -37.33
CA LEU A 3 -43.79 -31.10 -35.97
C LEU A 3 -44.81 -29.98 -35.69
N THR A 4 -45.87 -30.30 -34.93
CA THR A 4 -46.87 -29.32 -34.50
C THR A 4 -46.32 -28.53 -33.31
N LEU A 5 -46.17 -27.22 -33.45
CA LEU A 5 -45.56 -26.34 -32.44
C LEU A 5 -46.64 -25.73 -31.54
N GLY A 6 -46.63 -26.09 -30.25
CA GLY A 6 -47.49 -25.48 -29.21
C GLY A 6 -46.84 -24.27 -28.52
N PRO A 7 -47.61 -23.40 -27.85
CA PRO A 7 -47.20 -22.05 -27.47
C PRO A 7 -46.45 -21.93 -26.13
N VAL A 8 -45.86 -23.01 -25.60
CA VAL A 8 -45.20 -22.95 -24.28
C VAL A 8 -43.85 -23.67 -24.33
N ASN A 9 -42.78 -22.87 -24.29
CA ASN A 9 -41.36 -23.24 -24.16
C ASN A 9 -40.80 -24.23 -25.21
N LEU A 10 -40.24 -23.66 -26.28
CA LEU A 10 -39.41 -24.38 -27.26
C LEU A 10 -38.02 -24.63 -26.68
N THR A 11 -37.84 -25.76 -26.00
CA THR A 11 -36.51 -26.28 -25.66
C THR A 11 -36.03 -27.15 -26.82
N VAL A 12 -35.00 -26.69 -27.54
CA VAL A 12 -34.35 -27.49 -28.58
C VAL A 12 -33.21 -28.25 -27.94
N GLU A 13 -33.46 -29.50 -27.57
CA GLU A 13 -32.46 -30.39 -26.98
C GLU A 13 -31.81 -31.20 -28.11
N CYS A 14 -30.64 -30.73 -28.55
CA CYS A 14 -29.81 -31.32 -29.62
C CYS A 14 -30.33 -31.04 -31.06
N VAL A 15 -29.70 -30.11 -31.76
CA VAL A 15 -29.82 -29.95 -33.22
C VAL A 15 -28.44 -30.08 -33.84
N THR A 16 -28.38 -30.74 -34.99
CA THR A 16 -27.20 -30.72 -35.86
C THR A 16 -26.97 -29.30 -36.41
N ASP A 17 -25.75 -29.00 -36.88
CA ASP A 17 -25.41 -27.66 -37.40
C ASP A 17 -26.36 -27.20 -38.52
N LEU A 18 -26.82 -28.14 -39.34
CA LEU A 18 -27.75 -27.90 -40.44
C LEU A 18 -29.14 -27.50 -39.93
N GLU A 19 -29.65 -28.19 -38.91
CA GLU A 19 -30.95 -27.90 -38.30
C GLU A 19 -30.91 -26.56 -37.56
N LEU A 20 -29.79 -26.25 -36.89
CA LEU A 20 -29.61 -24.96 -36.24
C LEU A 20 -29.53 -23.81 -37.24
N GLN A 21 -28.88 -24.00 -38.39
CA GLN A 21 -28.86 -23.01 -39.48
C GLN A 21 -30.26 -22.79 -40.07
N ALA A 22 -31.02 -23.86 -40.28
CA ALA A 22 -32.41 -23.76 -40.76
C ALA A 22 -33.30 -23.01 -39.76
N LEU A 23 -33.20 -23.32 -38.47
CA LEU A 23 -33.96 -22.64 -37.42
C LEU A 23 -33.56 -21.16 -37.26
N LYS A 24 -32.27 -20.84 -37.47
CA LYS A 24 -31.80 -19.44 -37.53
C LYS A 24 -32.38 -18.68 -38.72
N GLY A 25 -32.43 -19.30 -39.90
CA GLY A 25 -33.04 -18.70 -41.09
C GLY A 25 -34.54 -18.38 -40.93
N LEU A 26 -35.23 -19.10 -40.04
CA LEU A 26 -36.64 -18.89 -39.71
C LEU A 26 -36.89 -17.88 -38.58
N GLY A 27 -35.84 -17.34 -37.95
CA GLY A 27 -35.98 -16.35 -36.87
C GLY A 27 -36.63 -16.86 -35.58
N VAL A 28 -36.79 -18.17 -35.42
CA VAL A 28 -37.50 -18.79 -34.27
C VAL A 28 -36.60 -19.08 -33.08
N VAL A 29 -35.28 -18.99 -33.24
CA VAL A 29 -34.32 -19.23 -32.16
C VAL A 29 -34.24 -17.99 -31.27
N ARG A 30 -34.92 -18.05 -30.12
CA ARG A 30 -34.89 -17.00 -29.08
C ARG A 30 -33.79 -17.18 -28.03
N SER A 31 -33.38 -18.42 -27.78
CA SER A 31 -32.34 -18.76 -26.82
C SER A 31 -31.72 -20.11 -27.15
N VAL A 32 -30.43 -20.27 -26.85
CA VAL A 32 -29.73 -21.55 -26.96
C VAL A 32 -29.36 -22.01 -25.56
N THR A 33 -29.83 -23.19 -25.17
CA THR A 33 -29.50 -23.80 -23.87
C THR A 33 -28.63 -25.03 -24.09
N VAL A 34 -27.47 -25.06 -23.44
CA VAL A 34 -26.56 -26.22 -23.49
C VAL A 34 -26.66 -26.97 -22.17
N ALA A 35 -27.18 -28.21 -22.20
CA ALA A 35 -27.34 -29.05 -21.02
C ALA A 35 -26.03 -29.71 -20.53
N ARG A 36 -24.98 -29.67 -21.36
CA ARG A 36 -23.64 -30.24 -21.08
C ARG A 36 -22.61 -29.14 -20.81
N ASN A 37 -21.35 -29.53 -20.65
CA ASN A 37 -20.23 -28.58 -20.55
C ASN A 37 -20.02 -27.89 -21.91
N LEU A 38 -19.90 -26.56 -21.90
CA LEU A 38 -19.54 -25.77 -23.06
C LEU A 38 -18.08 -25.33 -22.93
N SER A 39 -17.21 -25.85 -23.80
CA SER A 39 -15.80 -25.46 -23.88
C SER A 39 -15.53 -24.84 -25.24
N LEU A 40 -15.29 -23.54 -25.28
CA LEU A 40 -14.95 -22.83 -26.51
C LEU A 40 -13.46 -22.48 -26.46
N LEU A 41 -12.67 -23.20 -27.26
CA LEU A 41 -11.24 -22.94 -27.43
C LEU A 41 -11.09 -22.06 -28.68
N SER A 42 -10.36 -20.95 -28.55
CA SER A 42 -9.88 -20.12 -29.67
C SER A 42 -10.88 -19.13 -30.32
N ILE A 43 -11.89 -18.63 -29.59
CA ILE A 43 -12.79 -17.59 -30.12
C ILE A 43 -12.28 -16.19 -29.77
N LEU A 44 -11.73 -15.44 -30.74
CA LEU A 44 -11.14 -14.10 -30.54
C LEU A 44 -12.09 -13.06 -29.90
N GLN A 45 -13.40 -13.14 -30.17
CA GLN A 45 -14.42 -12.25 -29.62
C GLN A 45 -15.75 -13.00 -29.49
N ILE A 46 -16.41 -12.89 -28.35
CA ILE A 46 -17.77 -13.39 -28.16
C ILE A 46 -18.70 -12.20 -28.06
N ALA A 47 -19.37 -11.86 -29.16
CA ALA A 47 -20.46 -10.90 -29.17
C ALA A 47 -21.77 -11.64 -28.89
N ILE A 48 -22.33 -11.44 -27.69
CA ILE A 48 -23.57 -12.10 -27.27
C ILE A 48 -24.71 -11.08 -27.37
N SER A 49 -25.54 -11.22 -28.40
CA SER A 49 -26.75 -10.42 -28.63
C SER A 49 -28.04 -11.08 -28.13
N GLN A 50 -27.96 -12.33 -27.64
CA GLN A 50 -29.08 -13.10 -27.11
C GLN A 50 -28.66 -13.83 -25.82
N GLN A 51 -29.61 -14.14 -24.93
CA GLN A 51 -29.30 -14.84 -23.68
C GLN A 51 -28.63 -16.20 -23.92
N VAL A 52 -27.50 -16.44 -23.24
CA VAL A 52 -26.80 -17.73 -23.24
C VAL A 52 -26.92 -18.37 -21.86
N THR A 53 -27.49 -19.58 -21.82
CA THR A 53 -27.69 -20.36 -20.59
C THR A 53 -27.01 -21.72 -20.70
N ALA A 54 -26.12 -22.03 -19.77
CA ALA A 54 -25.49 -23.33 -19.65
C ALA A 54 -25.82 -23.99 -18.31
N ALA A 55 -26.28 -25.25 -18.35
CA ALA A 55 -26.73 -25.99 -17.17
C ALA A 55 -25.58 -26.52 -16.29
N ARG A 56 -24.36 -26.58 -16.82
CA ARG A 56 -23.18 -27.09 -16.09
C ARG A 56 -22.04 -26.08 -16.10
N ASN A 57 -20.93 -26.43 -16.73
CA ASN A 57 -19.71 -25.64 -16.72
C ASN A 57 -19.54 -24.93 -18.06
N VAL A 58 -19.14 -23.66 -18.00
CA VAL A 58 -18.70 -22.88 -19.15
C VAL A 58 -17.23 -22.54 -18.95
N ALA A 59 -16.37 -22.94 -19.89
CA ALA A 59 -14.96 -22.61 -19.87
C ALA A 59 -14.56 -21.87 -21.14
N LEU A 60 -13.94 -20.72 -20.97
CA LEU A 60 -13.43 -19.85 -22.04
C LEU A 60 -11.94 -19.58 -21.77
N GLN A 61 -11.03 -20.03 -22.66
CA GLN A 61 -9.58 -19.90 -22.45
C GLN A 61 -8.84 -19.28 -23.64
N GLY A 62 -8.33 -18.04 -23.51
CA GLY A 62 -7.57 -17.31 -24.55
C GLY A 62 -7.66 -15.77 -24.43
N LYS A 63 -6.94 -15.01 -25.29
CA LYS A 63 -6.91 -13.53 -25.26
C LYS A 63 -8.25 -12.97 -25.77
N TYR A 64 -9.17 -12.66 -24.85
CA TYR A 64 -10.55 -12.32 -25.23
C TYR A 64 -11.02 -11.00 -24.62
N GLN A 65 -11.92 -10.35 -25.36
CA GLN A 65 -12.83 -9.32 -24.85
C GLN A 65 -14.23 -9.93 -24.79
N ILE A 66 -14.88 -9.86 -23.62
CA ILE A 66 -16.32 -10.11 -23.52
C ILE A 66 -16.99 -8.74 -23.61
N ASN A 67 -17.70 -8.52 -24.72
CA ASN A 67 -18.59 -7.39 -24.90
C ASN A 67 -19.99 -7.95 -25.10
N SER A 68 -20.84 -7.81 -24.08
CA SER A 68 -22.20 -8.31 -24.15
C SER A 68 -23.22 -7.26 -23.73
N THR A 69 -24.26 -7.15 -24.56
CA THR A 69 -25.48 -6.38 -24.31
C THR A 69 -26.60 -7.24 -23.71
N ALA A 70 -26.36 -8.52 -23.45
CA ALA A 70 -27.35 -9.49 -22.96
C ALA A 70 -26.81 -10.31 -21.76
N SER A 71 -27.70 -10.86 -20.92
CA SER A 71 -27.28 -11.65 -19.75
C SER A 71 -26.64 -13.00 -20.14
N VAL A 72 -25.56 -13.37 -19.45
CA VAL A 72 -24.95 -14.71 -19.50
C VAL A 72 -25.19 -15.41 -18.16
N THR A 73 -25.69 -16.65 -18.19
CA THR A 73 -25.99 -17.43 -16.97
C THR A 73 -25.33 -18.80 -17.01
N ALA A 74 -24.57 -19.12 -15.95
CA ALA A 74 -24.01 -20.45 -15.73
C ALA A 74 -24.48 -21.02 -14.38
N GLN A 75 -25.04 -22.24 -14.40
CA GLN A 75 -25.63 -22.84 -13.19
C GLN A 75 -24.60 -23.42 -12.20
N ARG A 76 -23.44 -23.93 -12.68
CA ARG A 76 -22.39 -24.46 -11.80
C ARG A 76 -21.15 -23.57 -11.79
N ALA A 77 -20.41 -23.52 -12.89
CA ALA A 77 -19.14 -22.81 -12.93
C ALA A 77 -18.95 -22.06 -14.24
N LEU A 78 -18.40 -20.85 -14.14
CA LEU A 78 -17.87 -20.09 -15.26
C LEU A 78 -16.39 -19.85 -14.99
N SER A 79 -15.53 -20.35 -15.88
CA SER A 79 -14.09 -20.14 -15.81
C SER A 79 -13.62 -19.39 -17.04
N LEU A 80 -13.10 -18.18 -16.83
CA LEU A 80 -12.55 -17.34 -17.89
C LEU A 80 -11.04 -17.17 -17.70
N GLY A 81 -10.25 -17.27 -18.76
CA GLY A 81 -8.81 -17.11 -18.67
C GLY A 81 -8.20 -16.29 -19.79
N LYS A 82 -7.23 -15.43 -19.41
CA LYS A 82 -6.47 -14.48 -20.26
C LYS A 82 -7.32 -13.36 -20.86
N LEU A 83 -8.18 -12.73 -20.06
CA LEU A 83 -9.03 -11.63 -20.54
C LEU A 83 -8.26 -10.30 -20.53
N ASN A 84 -8.35 -9.53 -21.62
CA ASN A 84 -7.83 -8.16 -21.63
C ASN A 84 -8.79 -7.25 -20.86
N ASP A 85 -10.07 -7.26 -21.22
CA ASP A 85 -11.12 -6.46 -20.57
C ASP A 85 -12.42 -7.27 -20.48
N ILE A 86 -13.22 -6.99 -19.45
CA ILE A 86 -14.62 -7.43 -19.32
C ILE A 86 -15.48 -6.17 -19.36
N ASP A 87 -16.26 -5.99 -20.42
CA ASP A 87 -17.23 -4.91 -20.56
C ASP A 87 -18.64 -5.51 -20.61
N LEU A 88 -19.41 -5.30 -19.55
CA LEU A 88 -20.74 -5.87 -19.37
C LEU A 88 -21.78 -4.75 -19.26
N ALA A 89 -22.65 -4.66 -20.27
CA ALA A 89 -23.81 -3.76 -20.24
C ALA A 89 -25.01 -4.37 -19.50
N GLN A 90 -24.96 -5.65 -19.11
CA GLN A 90 -25.97 -6.36 -18.31
C GLN A 90 -25.34 -7.28 -17.24
N THR A 91 -26.11 -7.69 -16.22
CA THR A 91 -25.64 -8.48 -15.06
C THR A 91 -25.15 -9.88 -15.46
N LEU A 92 -23.95 -10.25 -15.01
CA LEU A 92 -23.40 -11.61 -15.11
C LEU A 92 -23.68 -12.39 -13.82
N THR A 93 -24.45 -13.48 -13.93
CA THR A 93 -24.86 -14.29 -12.76
C THR A 93 -24.34 -15.71 -12.86
N VAL A 94 -23.64 -16.17 -11.82
CA VAL A 94 -23.12 -17.54 -11.71
C VAL A 94 -23.59 -18.20 -10.41
N ALA A 95 -24.29 -19.33 -10.50
CA ALA A 95 -24.95 -19.93 -9.34
C ALA A 95 -24.03 -20.69 -8.38
N GLN A 96 -22.75 -20.95 -8.70
CA GLN A 96 -21.78 -21.41 -7.70
C GLN A 96 -20.46 -20.66 -7.80
N THR A 97 -19.63 -20.93 -8.81
CA THR A 97 -18.24 -20.46 -8.84
C THR A 97 -17.93 -19.70 -10.12
N LEU A 98 -17.44 -18.47 -9.99
CA LEU A 98 -16.83 -17.72 -11.08
C LEU A 98 -15.33 -17.59 -10.83
N GLY A 99 -14.53 -18.19 -11.72
CA GLY A 99 -13.08 -18.11 -11.70
C GLY A 99 -12.57 -17.28 -12.87
N LEU A 100 -11.84 -16.21 -12.57
CA LEU A 100 -11.26 -15.29 -13.55
C LEU A 100 -9.73 -15.35 -13.43
N SER A 101 -9.04 -15.75 -14.49
CA SER A 101 -7.57 -15.89 -14.48
C SER A 101 -6.93 -14.90 -15.45
N ARG A 102 -6.02 -14.07 -14.94
CA ARG A 102 -5.30 -13.01 -15.67
C ARG A 102 -6.24 -12.04 -16.39
N VAL A 103 -6.93 -11.21 -15.60
CA VAL A 103 -7.75 -10.09 -16.08
C VAL A 103 -6.91 -8.82 -15.96
N ALA A 104 -6.70 -8.08 -17.05
CA ALA A 104 -5.95 -6.82 -16.98
C ALA A 104 -6.79 -5.73 -16.29
N ASN A 105 -7.96 -5.41 -16.86
CA ASN A 105 -8.89 -4.46 -16.27
C ASN A 105 -10.28 -5.08 -16.07
N LEU A 106 -10.91 -4.78 -14.93
CA LEU A 106 -12.32 -5.03 -14.70
C LEU A 106 -13.04 -3.68 -14.60
N ASP A 107 -13.72 -3.29 -15.68
CA ASP A 107 -14.59 -2.12 -15.74
C ASP A 107 -16.01 -2.58 -16.03
N THR A 108 -16.80 -2.74 -14.97
CA THR A 108 -18.18 -3.21 -15.09
C THR A 108 -19.13 -2.12 -14.63
N LEU A 109 -20.01 -1.70 -15.52
CA LEU A 109 -21.11 -0.77 -15.22
C LEU A 109 -22.22 -1.41 -14.37
N GLN A 110 -22.23 -2.75 -14.20
CA GLN A 110 -23.22 -3.50 -13.42
C GLN A 110 -22.59 -4.53 -12.46
N SER A 111 -23.40 -5.04 -11.52
CA SER A 111 -22.98 -5.98 -10.45
C SER A 111 -22.54 -7.34 -10.98
N LEU A 112 -21.44 -7.87 -10.43
CA LEU A 112 -20.97 -9.25 -10.66
C LEU A 112 -21.36 -10.14 -9.47
N THR A 113 -22.15 -11.19 -9.71
CA THR A 113 -22.69 -12.03 -8.64
C THR A 113 -22.30 -13.49 -8.81
N ALA A 114 -21.63 -14.06 -7.80
CA ALA A 114 -21.51 -15.52 -7.68
C ALA A 114 -21.95 -16.02 -6.30
N VAL A 115 -22.84 -17.00 -6.28
CA VAL A 115 -23.48 -17.45 -5.02
C VAL A 115 -22.49 -18.11 -4.07
N ARG A 116 -21.46 -18.82 -4.54
CA ARG A 116 -20.50 -19.52 -3.66
C ARG A 116 -19.15 -18.84 -3.60
N SER A 117 -18.50 -18.59 -4.74
CA SER A 117 -17.14 -18.05 -4.74
C SER A 117 -16.84 -17.21 -5.98
N LEU A 118 -16.25 -16.03 -5.74
CA LEU A 118 -15.61 -15.21 -6.77
C LEU A 118 -14.09 -15.30 -6.57
N GLY A 119 -13.37 -15.75 -7.59
CA GLY A 119 -11.91 -15.93 -7.53
C GLY A 119 -11.19 -15.23 -8.67
N PHE A 120 -10.16 -14.45 -8.34
CA PHE A 120 -9.24 -13.83 -9.29
C PHE A 120 -7.80 -14.23 -8.97
N ASP A 121 -7.10 -14.81 -9.95
CA ASP A 121 -5.69 -15.23 -9.81
C ASP A 121 -4.71 -14.05 -10.03
N ARG A 122 -4.99 -13.21 -11.03
CA ARG A 122 -4.26 -11.96 -11.27
C ARG A 122 -5.24 -10.91 -11.81
N LEU A 123 -5.38 -9.80 -11.08
CA LEU A 123 -6.19 -8.65 -11.47
C LEU A 123 -5.34 -7.39 -11.28
N ALA A 124 -5.06 -6.64 -12.35
CA ALA A 124 -4.21 -5.44 -12.22
C ALA A 124 -4.98 -4.31 -11.52
N THR A 125 -6.14 -3.93 -12.06
CA THR A 125 -6.94 -2.81 -11.54
C THR A 125 -8.39 -3.23 -11.34
N LEU A 126 -8.93 -2.91 -10.16
CA LEU A 126 -10.36 -3.03 -9.85
C LEU A 126 -10.97 -1.62 -9.76
N THR A 127 -11.70 -1.21 -10.80
CA THR A 127 -12.36 0.11 -10.94
C THR A 127 -13.86 0.00 -11.25
N PRO A 128 -14.68 -0.72 -10.46
CA PRO A 128 -16.11 -0.76 -10.70
C PRO A 128 -16.82 0.49 -10.14
N ALA A 129 -17.94 0.84 -10.79
CA ALA A 129 -18.93 1.78 -10.27
C ALA A 129 -19.93 1.12 -9.27
N GLN A 130 -19.86 -0.21 -9.07
CA GLN A 130 -20.84 -0.99 -8.29
C GLN A 130 -20.23 -2.18 -7.50
N THR A 131 -21.08 -2.91 -6.77
CA THR A 131 -20.74 -3.92 -5.73
C THR A 131 -20.35 -5.29 -6.30
N LEU A 132 -19.25 -5.88 -5.80
CA LEU A 132 -18.92 -7.31 -5.98
C LEU A 132 -19.59 -8.14 -4.87
N THR A 133 -20.37 -9.17 -5.22
CA THR A 133 -21.14 -9.96 -4.25
C THR A 133 -20.85 -11.46 -4.35
N ALA A 134 -20.42 -12.06 -3.23
CA ALA A 134 -20.38 -13.51 -3.07
C ALA A 134 -20.88 -13.97 -1.70
N ASN A 135 -21.68 -15.04 -1.63
CA ASN A 135 -22.27 -15.45 -0.33
C ASN A 135 -21.28 -16.18 0.59
N ARG A 136 -20.15 -16.71 0.10
CA ARG A 136 -19.17 -17.43 0.95
C ARG A 136 -17.75 -16.87 0.89
N ALA A 137 -17.15 -16.71 -0.28
CA ALA A 137 -15.75 -16.28 -0.37
C ALA A 137 -15.47 -15.40 -1.59
N ASN A 138 -14.72 -14.33 -1.36
CA ASN A 138 -14.05 -13.55 -2.39
C ASN A 138 -12.54 -13.75 -2.24
N THR A 139 -11.88 -14.26 -3.27
CA THR A 139 -10.42 -14.45 -3.29
C THR A 139 -9.82 -13.59 -4.40
N LEU A 140 -9.03 -12.59 -4.03
CA LEU A 140 -8.32 -11.69 -4.96
C LEU A 140 -6.82 -11.86 -4.69
N ASP A 141 -6.15 -12.78 -5.39
CA ASP A 141 -4.84 -13.29 -4.96
C ASP A 141 -3.66 -12.36 -5.29
N ARG A 142 -3.76 -11.56 -6.35
CA ARG A 142 -2.75 -10.56 -6.74
C ARG A 142 -3.41 -9.32 -7.31
N LEU A 143 -3.74 -8.38 -6.42
CA LEU A 143 -4.37 -7.11 -6.76
C LEU A 143 -3.38 -5.95 -6.60
N ALA A 144 -3.20 -5.14 -7.66
CA ALA A 144 -2.29 -3.99 -7.60
C ALA A 144 -2.99 -2.73 -7.05
N GLN A 145 -4.25 -2.47 -7.43
CA GLN A 145 -5.00 -1.28 -7.03
C GLN A 145 -6.50 -1.57 -6.82
N ILE A 146 -7.08 -0.99 -5.76
CA ILE A 146 -8.53 -0.89 -5.50
C ILE A 146 -8.90 0.59 -5.51
N ALA A 147 -9.87 0.99 -6.33
CA ALA A 147 -10.36 2.36 -6.34
C ALA A 147 -11.15 2.71 -5.06
N LEU A 148 -11.07 3.97 -4.62
CA LEU A 148 -11.70 4.46 -3.38
C LEU A 148 -13.24 4.37 -3.36
N SER A 149 -13.88 4.19 -4.51
CA SER A 149 -15.33 4.05 -4.67
C SER A 149 -15.83 2.59 -4.63
N THR A 150 -14.94 1.61 -4.48
CA THR A 150 -15.30 0.20 -4.61
C THR A 150 -15.76 -0.41 -3.28
N ALA A 151 -17.04 -0.84 -3.21
CA ALA A 151 -17.55 -1.66 -2.11
C ALA A 151 -17.37 -3.16 -2.42
N ILE A 152 -16.59 -3.86 -1.59
CA ILE A 152 -16.45 -5.33 -1.64
C ILE A 152 -17.24 -5.90 -0.46
N SER A 153 -18.35 -6.57 -0.76
CA SER A 153 -19.20 -7.19 0.27
C SER A 153 -18.97 -8.70 0.30
N ALA A 154 -18.62 -9.23 1.47
CA ALA A 154 -18.50 -10.67 1.71
C ALA A 154 -19.23 -11.03 3.00
N THR A 155 -20.11 -12.03 2.93
CA THR A 155 -20.85 -12.51 4.12
C THR A 155 -20.02 -13.38 5.06
N ARG A 156 -18.78 -13.75 4.69
CA ARG A 156 -17.88 -14.55 5.55
C ARG A 156 -16.41 -14.16 5.44
N THR A 157 -15.77 -14.39 4.30
CA THR A 157 -14.30 -14.23 4.19
C THR A 157 -13.91 -13.58 2.87
N THR A 158 -13.00 -12.61 2.97
CA THR A 158 -12.38 -11.92 1.84
C THR A 158 -10.86 -12.06 2.02
N THR A 159 -10.15 -12.55 1.01
CA THR A 159 -8.69 -12.56 1.01
C THR A 159 -8.18 -11.67 -0.12
N LEU A 160 -7.29 -10.73 0.23
CA LEU A 160 -6.60 -9.85 -0.71
C LEU A 160 -5.11 -10.16 -0.63
N GLY A 161 -4.51 -10.59 -1.73
CA GLY A 161 -3.07 -10.77 -1.86
C GLY A 161 -2.46 -9.63 -2.65
N PHE A 162 -1.35 -9.10 -2.13
CA PHE A 162 -0.56 -8.06 -2.80
C PHE A 162 0.64 -8.72 -3.49
N PRO A 163 1.01 -8.29 -4.71
CA PRO A 163 2.24 -8.78 -5.32
C PRO A 163 3.45 -8.48 -4.42
N PRO A 164 4.46 -9.37 -4.33
CA PRO A 164 5.66 -9.10 -3.57
C PRO A 164 6.42 -7.93 -4.21
N THR A 165 6.38 -6.76 -3.56
CA THR A 165 7.07 -5.55 -4.01
C THR A 165 8.27 -5.28 -3.10
N GLY A 166 9.44 -5.81 -3.47
CA GLY A 166 10.74 -5.32 -2.98
C GLY A 166 10.94 -5.21 -1.47
N LEU A 167 10.25 -6.01 -0.65
CA LEU A 167 10.44 -6.06 0.80
C LEU A 167 11.60 -7.00 1.17
N PRO A 168 12.36 -6.71 2.26
CA PRO A 168 12.23 -5.54 3.12
C PRO A 168 12.72 -4.25 2.45
N ALA A 169 12.09 -3.12 2.77
CA ALA A 169 12.34 -1.82 2.12
C ALA A 169 12.81 -0.76 3.15
N PRO A 170 14.14 -0.56 3.30
CA PRO A 170 14.68 0.52 4.13
C PRO A 170 14.49 1.89 3.45
N ALA A 171 14.21 2.92 4.26
CA ALA A 171 14.19 4.32 3.82
C ALA A 171 14.79 5.24 4.88
N GLN A 172 15.34 6.37 4.45
CA GLN A 172 16.02 7.34 5.32
C GLN A 172 15.77 8.76 4.83
N PHE A 173 15.46 9.66 5.75
CA PHE A 173 15.24 11.08 5.49
C PHE A 173 16.22 11.91 6.32
N THR A 174 17.03 12.69 5.62
CA THR A 174 18.15 13.44 6.20
C THR A 174 18.00 14.95 6.07
N THR A 175 17.25 15.45 5.08
CA THR A 175 17.05 16.88 4.87
C THR A 175 16.08 17.45 5.91
N PRO A 176 16.46 18.48 6.69
CA PRO A 176 15.56 19.15 7.61
C PRO A 176 14.30 19.69 6.91
N GLY A 177 13.16 19.58 7.58
CA GLY A 177 11.85 19.97 7.02
C GLY A 177 10.94 18.78 6.75
N ALA A 178 9.83 19.03 6.05
CA ALA A 178 8.78 18.05 5.84
C ALA A 178 9.20 16.94 4.87
N TYR A 179 8.73 15.72 5.12
CA TYR A 179 8.91 14.58 4.22
C TYR A 179 7.62 13.75 4.11
N THR A 180 7.57 12.90 3.09
CA THR A 180 6.54 11.88 2.91
C THR A 180 7.20 10.57 2.50
N TYR A 181 6.92 9.51 3.26
CA TYR A 181 7.39 8.16 2.98
C TYR A 181 6.23 7.29 2.49
N ASN A 182 6.28 6.91 1.21
CA ASN A 182 5.34 5.96 0.63
C ASN A 182 5.90 4.54 0.81
N PHE A 183 5.35 3.78 1.76
CA PHE A 183 5.78 2.40 2.01
C PHE A 183 5.15 1.42 1.01
N PRO A 184 5.80 0.26 0.74
CA PRO A 184 5.22 -0.78 -0.10
C PRO A 184 3.88 -1.28 0.46
N ARG A 185 2.87 -1.43 -0.41
CA ARG A 185 1.51 -1.79 0.00
C ARG A 185 1.43 -3.16 0.67
N ASN A 186 2.33 -4.06 0.31
CA ASN A 186 2.38 -5.44 0.81
C ASN A 186 3.10 -5.58 2.18
N CYS A 187 3.52 -4.50 2.84
CA CYS A 187 4.16 -4.60 4.16
C CYS A 187 3.12 -4.86 5.26
N GLN A 188 3.48 -5.70 6.22
CA GLN A 188 2.70 -5.98 7.42
C GLN A 188 3.21 -5.16 8.60
N PHE A 189 4.52 -4.91 8.65
CA PHE A 189 5.16 -4.14 9.70
C PHE A 189 5.96 -2.97 9.12
N VAL A 190 6.03 -1.88 9.87
CA VAL A 190 6.91 -0.74 9.62
C VAL A 190 7.55 -0.31 10.92
N ASP A 191 8.87 -0.43 10.99
CA ASP A 191 9.64 0.21 12.06
C ASP A 191 9.76 1.70 11.77
N ARG A 192 9.40 2.55 12.73
CA ARG A 192 9.61 4.00 12.67
C ARG A 192 10.71 4.37 13.66
N ILE A 193 11.73 5.06 13.18
CA ILE A 193 12.82 5.55 14.03
C ILE A 193 13.03 7.03 13.73
N VAL A 194 12.87 7.87 14.73
CA VAL A 194 13.07 9.32 14.63
C VAL A 194 14.12 9.79 15.64
N LEU A 195 15.04 10.65 15.22
CA LEU A 195 16.05 11.29 16.07
C LEU A 195 15.97 12.80 15.91
N GLY A 196 15.75 13.52 17.01
CA GLY A 196 15.74 14.99 17.02
C GLY A 196 17.10 15.60 16.65
N GLY A 197 17.10 16.85 16.21
CA GLY A 197 18.34 17.61 16.01
C GLY A 197 19.02 17.93 17.34
N GLY A 198 20.34 18.02 17.36
CA GLY A 198 21.08 18.45 18.54
C GLY A 198 20.95 19.96 18.79
N GLY A 199 21.06 20.38 20.04
CA GLY A 199 21.12 21.79 20.43
C GLY A 199 22.45 22.43 20.05
N GLY A 200 22.44 23.74 19.83
CA GLY A 200 23.66 24.50 19.58
C GLY A 200 24.51 24.68 20.83
N GLY A 201 25.82 24.78 20.64
CA GLY A 201 26.75 25.16 21.71
C GLY A 201 26.69 26.66 21.99
N GLY A 202 26.94 27.05 23.23
CA GLY A 202 27.01 28.45 23.64
C GLY A 202 28.24 29.15 23.07
N GLY A 203 28.20 30.47 22.95
CA GLY A 203 29.39 31.26 22.68
C GLY A 203 30.10 31.70 23.97
N ALA A 204 31.36 32.10 23.87
CA ALA A 204 32.13 32.60 25.02
C ALA A 204 32.50 34.07 24.85
N SER A 205 32.34 34.87 25.92
CA SER A 205 32.76 36.27 26.00
C SER A 205 34.01 36.53 26.84
N PHE A 206 34.53 35.52 27.55
CA PHE A 206 35.66 35.67 28.48
C PHE A 206 36.87 34.84 28.05
N ALA A 207 38.07 35.37 28.30
CA ALA A 207 39.33 34.87 27.74
C ALA A 207 39.76 33.46 28.19
N PHE A 208 39.24 32.97 29.31
CA PHE A 208 39.80 31.77 29.97
C PHE A 208 38.78 30.66 30.23
N THR A 209 37.52 30.83 29.81
CA THR A 209 36.47 29.83 30.09
C THR A 209 35.72 29.48 28.81
N PRO A 210 35.92 28.25 28.28
CA PRO A 210 35.11 27.72 27.20
C PRO A 210 33.62 27.78 27.50
N ALA A 211 32.83 28.06 26.47
CA ALA A 211 31.39 27.94 26.58
C ALA A 211 30.95 26.47 26.50
N GLN A 212 29.80 26.18 27.11
CA GLN A 212 29.24 24.85 27.16
C GLN A 212 28.75 24.37 25.78
N GLY A 213 28.98 23.10 25.45
CA GLY A 213 28.38 22.45 24.28
C GLY A 213 26.89 22.17 24.48
N GLY A 214 26.16 22.10 23.36
CA GLY A 214 24.73 21.80 23.35
C GLY A 214 24.42 20.33 23.62
N ASP A 215 23.18 20.06 23.99
CA ASP A 215 22.68 18.70 24.22
C ASP A 215 22.41 17.97 22.90
N ALA A 216 22.53 16.65 22.92
CA ALA A 216 22.09 15.82 21.81
C ALA A 216 20.55 15.74 21.73
N GLY A 217 20.04 15.53 20.52
CA GLY A 217 18.66 15.11 20.31
C GLY A 217 18.43 13.68 20.81
N ALA A 218 17.17 13.33 21.03
CA ALA A 218 16.76 12.02 21.48
C ALA A 218 16.06 11.22 20.38
N PHE A 219 16.26 9.91 20.44
CA PHE A 219 15.55 8.91 19.67
C PHE A 219 14.14 8.67 20.23
N ALA A 220 13.20 8.42 19.33
CA ALA A 220 11.97 7.69 19.62
C ALA A 220 11.74 6.66 18.52
N TRP A 221 11.26 5.47 18.88
CA TRP A 221 11.04 4.41 17.91
C TRP A 221 9.92 3.47 18.35
N ASP A 222 9.27 2.86 17.37
CA ASP A 222 8.30 1.80 17.54
C ASP A 222 8.21 0.93 16.28
N THR A 223 7.47 -0.18 16.40
CA THR A 223 7.08 -1.03 15.29
C THR A 223 5.57 -0.94 15.14
N LEU A 224 5.11 -0.56 13.95
CA LEU A 224 3.69 -0.53 13.63
C LEU A 224 3.28 -1.77 12.85
N GLN A 225 2.17 -2.37 13.24
CA GLN A 225 1.52 -3.46 12.55
C GLN A 225 0.28 -2.96 11.79
N ARG A 226 0.24 -3.24 10.49
CA ARG A 226 -0.91 -2.92 9.63
C ARG A 226 -2.14 -3.72 10.06
N GLY A 227 -3.29 -3.05 10.10
CA GLY A 227 -4.56 -3.62 10.55
C GLY A 227 -4.74 -3.62 12.07
N VAL A 228 -3.68 -3.29 12.83
CA VAL A 228 -3.71 -3.15 14.29
C VAL A 228 -3.50 -1.68 14.65
N ASP A 229 -2.31 -1.15 14.34
CA ASP A 229 -1.94 0.22 14.71
C ASP A 229 -2.40 1.25 13.67
N PHE A 230 -2.57 0.84 12.42
CA PHE A 230 -3.05 1.69 11.34
C PHE A 230 -3.85 0.92 10.29
N SER A 231 -4.76 1.63 9.62
CA SER A 231 -5.66 1.03 8.62
C SER A 231 -4.91 0.53 7.38
N TYR A 232 -5.48 -0.49 6.72
CA TYR A 232 -5.03 -0.91 5.39
C TYR A 232 -5.18 0.18 4.33
N THR A 233 -5.98 1.23 4.57
CA THR A 233 -6.13 2.36 3.64
C THR A 233 -4.89 3.24 3.60
N GLU A 234 -4.13 3.34 4.69
CA GLU A 234 -2.93 4.17 4.75
C GLU A 234 -1.85 3.69 3.76
N THR A 235 -1.29 4.66 3.04
CA THR A 235 -0.25 4.45 2.01
C THR A 235 1.05 5.19 2.30
N ALA A 236 1.05 6.11 3.27
CA ALA A 236 2.20 6.94 3.56
C ALA A 236 2.33 7.29 5.05
N ILE A 237 3.57 7.55 5.47
CA ILE A 237 3.91 8.19 6.74
C ILE A 237 4.45 9.57 6.41
N THR A 238 3.93 10.61 7.06
CA THR A 238 4.42 11.99 6.90
C THR A 238 5.14 12.44 8.15
N GLY A 239 5.92 13.50 8.05
CA GLY A 239 6.65 13.97 9.21
C GLY A 239 7.60 15.11 8.90
N THR A 240 8.47 15.39 9.86
CA THR A 240 9.51 16.41 9.74
C THR A 240 10.84 15.86 10.24
N VAL A 241 11.92 16.21 9.57
CA VAL A 241 13.28 16.04 10.11
C VAL A 241 13.65 17.34 10.83
N GLY A 242 14.03 17.24 12.10
CA GLY A 242 14.44 18.38 12.90
C GLY A 242 15.74 19.00 12.41
N ALA A 243 15.80 20.33 12.36
CA ALA A 243 17.06 21.05 12.14
C ALA A 243 17.96 20.99 13.39
N GLY A 244 19.26 21.17 13.21
CA GLY A 244 20.16 21.41 14.34
C GLY A 244 19.93 22.80 14.93
N GLY A 245 20.17 22.95 16.22
CA GLY A 245 20.08 24.23 16.92
C GLY A 245 21.14 25.22 16.45
N SER A 246 20.81 26.50 16.45
CA SER A 246 21.74 27.57 16.04
C SER A 246 22.90 27.73 17.02
N ALA A 247 24.06 28.17 16.53
CA ALA A 247 25.19 28.52 17.38
C ALA A 247 24.85 29.70 18.31
N GLY A 248 25.30 29.62 19.56
CA GLY A 248 25.28 30.77 20.48
C GLY A 248 26.32 31.81 20.06
N THR A 249 25.96 33.08 20.14
CA THR A 249 26.85 34.22 19.83
C THR A 249 27.22 34.98 21.09
N ALA A 250 28.47 35.47 21.17
CA ALA A 250 29.01 36.08 22.41
C ALA A 250 28.70 35.19 23.63
N ALA A 251 28.35 35.71 24.81
CA ALA A 251 27.97 34.91 25.98
C ALA A 251 26.56 34.28 25.89
N GLY A 252 25.96 34.24 24.70
CA GLY A 252 24.62 33.73 24.46
C GLY A 252 24.56 32.20 24.42
N SER A 253 23.39 31.67 24.76
CA SER A 253 23.08 30.24 24.62
C SER A 253 22.90 29.87 23.15
N GLY A 254 23.24 28.64 22.79
CA GLY A 254 22.82 28.06 21.52
C GLY A 254 21.30 27.89 21.43
N GLY A 255 20.80 27.79 20.21
CA GLY A 255 19.39 27.47 19.97
C GLY A 255 19.10 25.99 20.21
N ASN A 256 17.84 25.68 20.53
CA ASN A 256 17.38 24.29 20.64
C ASN A 256 17.35 23.61 19.27
N GLY A 257 17.64 22.32 19.25
CA GLY A 257 17.41 21.48 18.08
C GLY A 257 15.92 21.32 17.80
N GLY A 258 15.58 21.12 16.53
CA GLY A 258 14.22 20.81 16.11
C GLY A 258 13.86 19.35 16.41
N ASN A 259 12.59 19.10 16.73
CA ASN A 259 12.06 17.75 16.84
C ASN A 259 12.03 17.07 15.46
N SER A 260 12.28 15.76 15.44
CA SER A 260 11.96 14.92 14.28
C SER A 260 10.70 14.13 14.59
N THR A 261 9.76 14.05 13.65
CA THR A 261 8.44 13.45 13.87
C THR A 261 8.07 12.49 12.76
N ALA A 262 7.34 11.43 13.09
CA ALA A 262 6.70 10.54 12.11
C ALA A 262 5.24 10.29 12.50
N THR A 263 4.32 10.60 11.59
CA THR A 263 2.88 10.57 11.80
C THR A 263 2.19 9.67 10.78
N ILE A 264 1.33 8.80 11.27
CA ILE A 264 0.41 8.00 10.46
C ILE A 264 -0.92 7.88 11.20
N ASN A 265 -2.04 8.12 10.50
CA ASN A 265 -3.37 8.06 11.09
C ASN A 265 -3.51 8.86 12.41
N GLY A 266 -2.89 10.04 12.50
CA GLY A 266 -2.87 10.88 13.71
C GLY A 266 -1.98 10.37 14.86
N ASN A 267 -1.38 9.18 14.76
CA ASN A 267 -0.38 8.69 15.71
C ASN A 267 1.01 9.24 15.34
N THR A 268 1.55 10.08 16.22
CA THR A 268 2.86 10.72 16.05
C THR A 268 3.85 10.21 17.09
N ILE A 269 5.03 9.74 16.63
CA ILE A 269 6.23 9.64 17.48
C ILE A 269 7.13 10.86 17.27
N THR A 270 7.80 11.27 18.32
CA THR A 270 8.65 12.46 18.34
C THR A 270 10.00 12.16 18.96
N GLY A 271 11.06 12.30 18.17
CA GLY A 271 12.43 12.40 18.67
C GLY A 271 12.68 13.84 19.05
N THR A 272 12.79 14.11 20.36
CA THR A 272 12.91 15.48 20.86
C THR A 272 14.26 16.09 20.47
N GLY A 273 14.26 17.35 20.07
CA GLY A 273 15.49 18.09 19.84
C GLY A 273 16.26 18.36 21.14
N GLY A 274 17.58 18.42 21.03
CA GLY A 274 18.46 18.73 22.16
C GLY A 274 18.37 20.20 22.57
N THR A 275 18.51 20.47 23.86
CA THR A 275 18.58 21.83 24.40
C THR A 275 19.86 22.53 23.97
N GLY A 276 19.75 23.76 23.47
CA GLY A 276 20.91 24.62 23.28
C GLY A 276 21.42 25.13 24.62
N ARG A 277 22.74 25.08 24.84
CA ARG A 277 23.34 25.46 26.14
C ARG A 277 24.11 26.78 26.04
N GLY A 278 24.33 27.40 27.19
CA GLY A 278 25.10 28.65 27.34
C GLY A 278 25.90 28.64 28.64
N GLY A 279 26.72 29.68 28.84
CA GLY A 279 27.58 29.78 30.01
C GLY A 279 28.80 28.85 29.95
N SER A 280 29.51 28.73 31.08
CA SER A 280 30.73 27.95 31.20
C SER A 280 30.44 26.47 31.48
N GLY A 281 31.12 25.57 30.77
CA GLY A 281 30.99 24.13 31.02
C GLY A 281 31.85 23.29 30.10
N THR A 282 31.53 21.99 30.02
CA THR A 282 32.17 21.09 29.07
C THR A 282 31.93 21.60 27.64
N GLN A 283 33.01 21.86 26.93
CA GLN A 283 32.94 22.50 25.62
C GLN A 283 32.42 21.58 24.52
N ASN A 284 32.64 20.27 24.65
CA ASN A 284 32.20 19.30 23.67
C ASN A 284 30.67 19.29 23.61
N GLY A 285 30.13 19.19 22.39
CA GLY A 285 28.70 18.93 22.20
C GLY A 285 28.39 17.46 22.50
N ASP A 286 27.27 17.20 23.15
CA ASP A 286 26.95 15.87 23.66
C ASP A 286 26.70 14.87 22.52
N ALA A 287 27.06 13.60 22.77
CA ALA A 287 26.68 12.50 21.90
C ALA A 287 25.22 12.12 22.14
N VAL A 288 24.58 11.52 21.14
CA VAL A 288 23.29 10.84 21.34
C VAL A 288 23.47 9.72 22.35
N THR A 289 22.55 9.58 23.31
CA THR A 289 22.61 8.58 24.40
C THR A 289 21.26 7.92 24.72
N SER A 290 20.23 8.20 23.92
CA SER A 290 18.85 7.77 24.16
C SER A 290 18.45 6.50 23.39
N GLY A 291 19.35 5.88 22.65
CA GLY A 291 19.14 4.62 21.94
C GLY A 291 19.20 3.40 22.86
N ASN A 292 19.08 2.20 22.29
CA ASN A 292 19.10 0.93 23.01
C ASN A 292 20.35 0.07 22.72
N ALA A 293 21.29 0.58 21.92
CA ALA A 293 22.52 -0.10 21.51
C ALA A 293 23.74 0.83 21.61
N ASN A 294 24.94 0.25 21.57
CA ASN A 294 26.21 0.99 21.62
C ASN A 294 26.27 2.01 22.77
N SER A 295 26.01 1.54 23.99
CA SER A 295 25.93 2.37 25.20
C SER A 295 24.92 3.52 25.11
N GLY A 296 23.78 3.26 24.45
CA GLY A 296 22.71 4.23 24.25
C GLY A 296 22.93 5.15 23.05
N LYS A 297 24.04 5.04 22.31
CA LYS A 297 24.27 5.92 21.15
C LYS A 297 23.41 5.57 19.95
N ASP A 298 23.14 4.29 19.73
CA ASP A 298 22.49 3.79 18.52
C ASP A 298 21.16 3.11 18.87
N VAL A 299 20.24 3.01 17.91
CA VAL A 299 19.08 2.12 18.02
C VAL A 299 19.35 0.85 17.22
N SER A 300 19.22 -0.31 17.86
CA SER A 300 19.14 -1.60 17.18
C SER A 300 17.70 -2.10 17.22
N LEU A 301 17.13 -2.32 16.05
CA LEU A 301 15.77 -2.81 15.86
C LEU A 301 15.74 -3.67 14.60
N ASN A 302 15.12 -4.85 14.70
CA ASN A 302 14.98 -5.79 13.59
C ASN A 302 16.30 -6.13 12.84
N SER A 303 17.37 -6.37 13.61
CA SER A 303 18.74 -6.60 13.10
C SER A 303 19.33 -5.45 12.26
N GLN A 304 18.69 -4.29 12.25
CA GLN A 304 19.23 -3.04 11.70
C GLN A 304 19.81 -2.19 12.83
N THR A 305 20.81 -1.39 12.50
CA THR A 305 21.41 -0.42 13.43
C THR A 305 21.26 0.98 12.86
N TYR A 306 20.63 1.86 13.62
CA TYR A 306 20.39 3.27 13.29
C TYR A 306 21.31 4.13 14.14
N ALA A 307 22.29 4.75 13.47
CA ALA A 307 23.38 5.43 14.16
C ALA A 307 22.96 6.81 14.70
N GLY A 308 23.26 7.06 15.97
CA GLY A 308 23.25 8.40 16.56
C GLY A 308 24.62 9.10 16.42
N GLY A 309 24.61 10.42 16.46
CA GLY A 309 25.80 11.25 16.36
C GLY A 309 26.71 11.10 17.58
N ALA A 310 28.02 11.01 17.33
CA ALA A 310 29.04 10.98 18.38
C ALA A 310 29.27 12.37 19.00
N THR A 311 30.04 12.44 20.08
CA THR A 311 30.43 13.70 20.74
C THR A 311 31.09 14.67 19.74
N SER A 312 30.65 15.93 19.72
CA SER A 312 31.20 16.96 18.83
C SER A 312 32.38 17.66 19.49
N THR A 313 33.60 17.30 19.09
CA THR A 313 34.85 17.90 19.59
C THR A 313 35.44 18.98 18.66
N GLY A 314 34.94 19.06 17.42
CA GLY A 314 35.30 20.07 16.42
C GLY A 314 34.20 21.11 16.20
N THR A 315 34.39 22.01 15.24
CA THR A 315 33.44 23.08 14.91
C THR A 315 32.22 22.60 14.11
N THR A 316 32.31 21.41 13.50
CA THR A 316 31.17 20.76 12.85
C THR A 316 30.61 19.69 13.76
N ALA A 317 29.30 19.75 14.04
CA ALA A 317 28.65 18.72 14.85
C ALA A 317 28.60 17.37 14.12
N ASN A 318 28.79 16.27 14.86
CA ASN A 318 28.72 14.93 14.30
C ASN A 318 27.25 14.56 14.01
N VAL A 319 26.91 14.42 12.74
CA VAL A 319 25.55 14.03 12.34
C VAL A 319 25.27 12.55 12.57
N PRO A 320 24.03 12.15 12.88
CA PRO A 320 22.87 12.99 13.18
C PRO A 320 22.68 13.28 14.69
N GLY A 321 22.01 14.36 15.04
CA GLY A 321 21.47 14.61 16.39
C GLY A 321 22.47 14.96 17.50
N ALA A 322 23.79 14.93 17.27
CA ALA A 322 24.75 15.38 18.28
C ALA A 322 24.64 16.88 18.56
N GLY A 323 24.95 17.27 19.80
CA GLY A 323 25.04 18.67 20.19
C GLY A 323 26.16 19.42 19.49
N GLY A 324 26.01 20.73 19.37
CA GLY A 324 27.02 21.64 18.85
C GLY A 324 28.10 21.94 19.89
N ARG A 325 29.37 22.00 19.48
CA ARG A 325 30.47 22.35 20.39
C ARG A 325 30.36 23.80 20.84
N GLY A 326 30.60 24.08 22.11
CA GLY A 326 30.70 25.44 22.64
C GLY A 326 31.92 26.21 22.11
N GLY A 327 31.84 27.53 22.20
CA GLY A 327 32.88 28.45 21.73
C GLY A 327 34.17 28.38 22.56
N ASN A 328 35.30 28.60 21.90
CA ASN A 328 36.57 28.97 22.54
C ASN A 328 36.48 30.42 23.04
N ALA A 329 37.48 30.88 23.79
CA ALA A 329 37.60 32.27 24.23
C ALA A 329 37.30 33.26 23.08
N PHE A 330 36.34 34.15 23.30
CA PHE A 330 35.88 35.16 22.35
C PHE A 330 35.32 34.62 21.02
N SER A 331 34.90 33.35 20.97
CA SER A 331 34.30 32.76 19.79
C SER A 331 32.83 32.42 20.02
N ASN A 332 32.08 32.40 18.91
CA ASN A 332 30.75 31.79 18.90
C ASN A 332 30.86 30.29 19.19
N GLY A 333 29.74 29.72 19.62
CA GLY A 333 29.55 28.27 19.63
C GLY A 333 29.36 27.73 18.21
N ASN A 334 28.98 26.46 18.13
CA ASN A 334 28.72 25.78 16.89
C ASN A 334 27.29 25.26 16.85
N ALA A 335 26.72 25.21 15.66
CA ALA A 335 25.39 24.66 15.46
C ALA A 335 25.35 23.18 15.82
N GLY A 336 24.21 22.72 16.32
CA GLY A 336 23.95 21.29 16.53
C GLY A 336 23.79 20.53 15.22
N ALA A 337 23.89 19.21 15.28
CA ALA A 337 23.65 18.37 14.12
C ALA A 337 22.15 18.27 13.82
N ARG A 338 21.80 18.20 12.53
CA ARG A 338 20.43 17.87 12.10
C ARG A 338 19.96 16.53 12.66
N GLY A 339 18.65 16.40 12.84
CA GLY A 339 17.99 15.13 13.13
C GLY A 339 17.99 14.20 11.92
N GLN A 340 17.35 13.04 12.09
CA GLN A 340 17.22 12.05 11.04
C GLN A 340 16.02 11.14 11.31
N VAL A 341 15.43 10.61 10.24
CA VAL A 341 14.33 9.65 10.31
C VAL A 341 14.65 8.44 9.44
N TRP A 342 14.29 7.26 9.93
CA TRP A 342 14.41 6.00 9.21
C TRP A 342 13.12 5.21 9.26
N PHE A 343 12.91 4.42 8.22
CA PHE A 343 11.84 3.44 8.16
C PHE A 343 12.39 2.10 7.67
N TYR A 344 11.79 1.02 8.17
CA TYR A 344 12.04 -0.32 7.68
C TYR A 344 10.71 -1.07 7.54
N ALA A 345 10.27 -1.26 6.30
CA ALA A 345 9.03 -1.97 6.00
C ALA A 345 9.32 -3.45 5.69
N TYR A 346 8.54 -4.37 6.26
CA TYR A 346 8.70 -5.82 6.09
C TYR A 346 7.37 -6.59 6.29
N GLN A 347 7.41 -7.93 6.15
CA GLN A 347 6.27 -8.84 6.34
C GLN A 347 6.39 -9.59 7.66
#